data_AF-A0A497EDU4-F1
#
_entry.id   AF-A0A497EDU4-F1
#
_cell.length_a   1.000
_cell.length_b   1.000
_cell.length_c   1.000
_cell.angle_alpha   90.00
_cell.angle_beta   90.00
_cell.angle_gamma   90.00
#
_symmetry.space_group_name_H-M   'P 1'
#
loop_
_entity.id
_entity.type
_entity.pdbx_description
1 polymer ?
#
loop_
_entity_poly.entity_id
_entity_poly.type
_entity_poly.pdbx_seq_one_letter_code
_entity_poly.pdbx_strand_id
1 'polypeptide(L)'
;MTLNMKRWIVAGLSFLFLIALLVVAFQESKRHRIEEGLEPVITKINKGCVDCHRTDNPALVMEWEHSQHAIYGVGCVDCHSADEGDIDGWDHEGVFMSVLVTPKDCSECHVREFEEFSRSHHARAGEIIMSLDNVLAIEAASTPDNPADAINGCWQCHGTIIDFERDENGEIVRTGKENRPVINSNTWPNS
;
A
#
# COMPACT_ATOMS: atom_id res chain seq x y z
N MET A 1 -4.80 -22.83 54.91
CA MET A 1 -4.61 -23.61 53.66
C MET A 1 -3.34 -24.45 53.81
N THR A 2 -3.38 -25.78 53.64
CA THR A 2 -2.17 -26.62 53.78
C THR A 2 -1.23 -26.46 52.58
N LEU A 3 0.07 -26.75 52.75
CA LEU A 3 1.05 -26.69 51.65
C LEU A 3 0.65 -27.61 50.48
N ASN A 4 0.09 -28.78 50.79
CA ASN A 4 -0.42 -29.71 49.78
C ASN A 4 -1.59 -29.11 49.00
N MET A 5 -2.50 -28.38 49.64
CA MET A 5 -3.61 -27.71 48.96
C MET A 5 -3.13 -26.63 47.99
N LYS A 6 -2.12 -25.83 48.37
CA LYS A 6 -1.50 -24.84 47.46
C LYS A 6 -0.83 -25.51 46.25
N ARG A 7 -0.12 -26.62 46.45
CA ARG A 7 0.51 -27.39 45.35
C ARG A 7 -0.51 -27.90 44.34
N TRP A 8 -1.64 -28.43 44.80
CA TRP A 8 -2.73 -28.89 43.93
C TRP A 8 -3.41 -27.74 43.17
N ILE A 9 -3.64 -26.60 43.83
CA ILE A 9 -4.20 -25.41 43.15
C ILE A 9 -3.25 -24.93 42.05
N VAL A 10 -1.95 -24.80 42.33
CA VAL A 10 -0.97 -24.39 41.31
C VAL A 10 -0.90 -25.40 40.17
N ALA A 11 -0.86 -26.70 40.46
CA ALA A 11 -0.86 -27.73 39.42
C ALA A 11 -2.12 -27.68 38.54
N GLY A 12 -3.31 -27.48 39.15
CA GLY A 12 -4.57 -27.35 38.43
C GLY A 12 -4.62 -26.10 37.54
N LEU A 13 -4.18 -24.94 38.07
CA LEU A 13 -4.12 -23.70 37.30
C LEU A 13 -3.11 -23.79 36.15
N SER A 14 -1.93 -24.37 36.38
CA SER A 14 -0.93 -24.60 35.32
C SER A 14 -1.44 -25.53 34.23
N PHE A 15 -2.16 -26.59 34.61
CA PHE A 15 -2.77 -27.51 33.64
C PHE A 15 -3.87 -26.84 32.83
N LEU A 16 -4.73 -26.05 33.48
CA LEU A 16 -5.77 -25.27 32.80
C LEU A 16 -5.17 -24.24 31.85
N PHE A 17 -4.09 -23.56 32.25
CA PHE A 17 -3.37 -22.62 31.40
C PHE A 17 -2.75 -23.31 30.17
N LEU A 18 -2.12 -24.49 30.36
CA LEU A 18 -1.58 -25.28 29.25
C LEU A 18 -2.67 -25.71 28.27
N ILE A 19 -3.83 -26.18 28.76
CA ILE A 19 -4.97 -26.52 27.90
C ILE A 19 -5.42 -25.30 27.10
N ALA A 20 -5.54 -24.13 27.74
CA ALA A 20 -5.94 -22.90 27.05
C ALA A 20 -4.95 -22.56 25.92
N LEU A 21 -3.64 -22.65 26.17
CA LEU A 21 -2.62 -22.42 25.13
C LEU A 21 -2.72 -23.43 23.97
N LEU A 22 -2.96 -24.71 24.26
CA LEU A 22 -3.11 -25.74 23.23
C LEU A 22 -4.38 -25.53 22.39
N VAL A 23 -5.48 -25.11 23.01
CA VAL A 23 -6.73 -24.77 22.30
C VAL A 23 -6.51 -23.57 21.39
N VAL A 24 -5.85 -22.51 21.88
CA VAL A 24 -5.51 -21.33 21.07
C VAL A 24 -4.60 -21.75 19.91
N ALA A 25 -3.53 -22.50 20.16
CA ALA A 25 -2.63 -22.98 19.12
C ALA A 25 -3.35 -23.81 18.05
N PHE A 26 -4.29 -24.68 18.47
CA PHE A 26 -5.10 -25.46 17.54
C PHE A 26 -6.05 -24.59 16.71
N GLN A 27 -6.70 -23.61 17.33
CA GLN A 27 -7.60 -22.68 16.64
C GLN A 27 -6.85 -21.79 15.65
N GLU A 28 -5.73 -21.20 16.06
CA GLU A 28 -4.87 -20.38 15.20
C GLU A 28 -4.30 -21.21 14.04
N SER A 29 -3.84 -22.44 14.29
CA SER A 29 -3.39 -23.35 13.24
C SER A 29 -4.51 -23.67 12.23
N LYS A 30 -5.74 -23.86 12.71
CA LYS A 30 -6.89 -24.07 11.83
C LYS A 30 -7.23 -22.81 11.02
N ARG A 31 -7.16 -21.62 11.62
CA ARG A 31 -7.41 -20.35 10.92
C ARG A 31 -6.38 -20.12 9.81
N HIS A 32 -5.09 -20.25 10.11
CA HIS A 32 -4.03 -20.12 9.11
C HIS A 32 -4.18 -21.12 7.96
N ARG A 33 -4.57 -22.36 8.23
CA ARG A 33 -4.84 -23.36 7.17
C ARG A 33 -6.02 -23.00 6.26
N ILE A 34 -7.02 -22.28 6.78
CA ILE A 34 -8.15 -21.81 5.96
C ILE A 34 -7.69 -20.66 5.08
N GLU A 35 -6.92 -19.72 5.62
CA GLU A 35 -6.36 -18.58 4.88
C GLU A 35 -5.42 -19.04 3.76
N GLU A 36 -4.52 -19.99 4.03
CA GLU A 36 -3.63 -20.59 3.02
C GLU A 36 -4.36 -21.42 1.93
N GLY A 37 -5.61 -21.82 2.18
CA GLY A 37 -6.40 -22.63 1.24
C GLY A 37 -7.31 -21.84 0.30
N LEU A 38 -7.31 -20.50 0.38
CA LEU A 38 -8.10 -19.65 -0.49
C LEU A 38 -7.31 -19.36 -1.77
N GLU A 39 -7.86 -19.77 -2.90
CA GLU A 39 -7.27 -19.55 -4.21
C GLU A 39 -7.66 -18.17 -4.76
N PRO A 40 -6.74 -17.46 -5.45
CA PRO A 40 -7.02 -16.18 -6.06
C PRO A 40 -8.02 -16.33 -7.22
N VAL A 41 -8.97 -15.40 -7.32
CA VAL A 41 -9.95 -15.33 -8.40
C VAL A 41 -9.42 -14.40 -9.49
N ILE A 42 -8.87 -14.98 -10.55
CA ILE A 42 -8.40 -14.21 -11.73
C ILE A 42 -9.57 -14.01 -12.69
N THR A 43 -10.12 -12.81 -12.74
CA THR A 43 -11.17 -12.45 -13.71
C THR A 43 -10.62 -12.37 -15.13
N LYS A 44 -11.49 -12.45 -16.14
CA LYS A 44 -11.06 -12.44 -17.56
C LYS A 44 -10.27 -11.17 -17.93
N ILE A 45 -10.68 -10.02 -17.41
CA ILE A 45 -10.04 -8.73 -17.71
C ILE A 45 -8.64 -8.64 -17.09
N ASN A 46 -8.43 -9.26 -15.92
CA ASN A 46 -7.14 -9.26 -15.22
C ASN A 46 -6.18 -10.36 -15.69
N LYS A 47 -6.66 -11.33 -16.46
CA LYS A 47 -5.84 -12.48 -16.87
C LYS A 47 -4.57 -12.06 -17.61
N GLY A 48 -4.66 -11.11 -18.54
CA GLY A 48 -3.51 -10.61 -19.29
C GLY A 48 -2.45 -9.98 -18.38
N CYS A 49 -2.92 -9.14 -17.44
CA CYS A 49 -2.07 -8.49 -16.45
C CYS A 49 -1.33 -9.51 -15.58
N VAL A 50 -2.08 -10.47 -14.99
CA VAL A 50 -1.52 -11.50 -14.11
C VAL A 50 -0.55 -12.42 -14.86
N ASP A 51 -0.89 -12.88 -16.07
CA ASP A 51 -0.04 -13.80 -16.84
C ASP A 51 1.31 -13.15 -17.19
N CYS A 52 1.30 -11.89 -17.64
CA CYS A 52 2.51 -11.15 -18.00
C CYS A 52 3.33 -10.78 -16.76
N HIS A 53 2.70 -10.15 -15.77
CA HIS A 53 3.40 -9.70 -14.56
C HIS A 53 3.87 -10.84 -13.65
N ARG A 54 3.31 -12.04 -13.75
CA ARG A 54 3.86 -13.21 -13.04
C ARG A 54 5.28 -13.53 -13.54
N THR A 55 5.61 -13.14 -14.77
CA THR A 55 6.95 -13.29 -15.34
C THR A 55 7.81 -12.07 -15.07
N ASP A 56 7.30 -10.88 -15.36
CA ASP A 56 8.10 -9.65 -15.30
C ASP A 56 8.27 -9.11 -13.87
N ASN A 57 7.24 -9.26 -13.03
CA ASN A 57 7.18 -8.75 -11.66
C ASN A 57 6.54 -9.77 -10.69
N PRO A 58 7.14 -10.97 -10.54
CA PRO A 58 6.53 -12.08 -9.81
C PRO A 58 6.18 -11.73 -8.36
N ALA A 59 6.97 -10.88 -7.70
CA ALA A 59 6.73 -10.47 -6.32
C ALA A 59 5.40 -9.72 -6.15
N LEU A 60 5.04 -8.84 -7.09
CA LEU A 60 3.78 -8.08 -7.03
C LEU A 60 2.58 -9.02 -7.20
N VAL A 61 2.67 -9.96 -8.14
CA VAL A 61 1.61 -10.96 -8.35
C VAL A 61 1.49 -11.86 -7.13
N MET A 62 2.61 -12.31 -6.55
CA MET A 62 2.57 -13.10 -5.32
C MET A 62 1.90 -12.32 -4.18
N GLU A 63 2.25 -11.06 -3.95
CA GLU A 63 1.62 -10.25 -2.90
C GLU A 63 0.11 -10.10 -3.14
N TRP A 64 -0.30 -9.81 -4.37
CA TRP A 64 -1.71 -9.75 -4.74
C TRP A 64 -2.43 -11.09 -4.51
N GLU A 65 -1.86 -12.22 -4.93
CA GLU A 65 -2.47 -13.56 -4.78
C GLU A 65 -2.75 -13.93 -3.31
N HIS A 66 -1.94 -13.43 -2.37
CA HIS A 66 -2.16 -13.65 -0.92
C HIS A 66 -3.15 -12.64 -0.30
N SER A 67 -3.65 -11.67 -1.06
CA SER A 67 -4.55 -10.62 -0.55
C SER A 67 -6.01 -11.06 -0.55
N GLN A 68 -6.82 -10.41 0.30
CA GLN A 68 -8.28 -10.58 0.24
C GLN A 68 -8.86 -10.09 -1.09
N HIS A 69 -8.27 -9.05 -1.70
CA HIS A 69 -8.71 -8.55 -3.01
C HIS A 69 -8.67 -9.64 -4.07
N ALA A 70 -7.60 -10.43 -4.15
CA ALA A 70 -7.52 -11.53 -5.09
C ALA A 70 -8.58 -12.60 -4.83
N ILE A 71 -8.84 -12.94 -3.56
CA ILE A 71 -9.85 -13.94 -3.18
C ILE A 71 -11.26 -13.49 -3.57
N TYR A 72 -11.54 -12.18 -3.50
CA TYR A 72 -12.83 -11.60 -3.89
C TYR A 72 -12.89 -11.16 -5.37
N GLY A 73 -11.84 -11.42 -6.15
CA GLY A 73 -11.81 -11.15 -7.59
C GLY A 73 -11.53 -9.71 -7.99
N VAL A 74 -11.03 -8.88 -7.07
CA VAL A 74 -10.48 -7.55 -7.35
C VAL A 74 -9.03 -7.73 -7.81
N GLY A 75 -8.77 -7.45 -9.08
CA GLY A 75 -7.48 -7.62 -9.73
C GLY A 75 -6.79 -6.30 -10.06
N CYS A 76 -5.78 -6.40 -10.93
CA CYS A 76 -4.90 -5.29 -11.31
C CYS A 76 -5.67 -4.08 -11.88
N VAL A 77 -6.49 -4.31 -12.91
CA VAL A 77 -7.18 -3.21 -13.61
C VAL A 77 -8.30 -2.60 -12.78
N ASP A 78 -8.82 -3.33 -11.80
CA ASP A 78 -9.88 -2.83 -10.92
C ASP A 78 -9.37 -1.69 -10.01
N CYS A 79 -8.04 -1.57 -9.82
CA CYS A 79 -7.42 -0.45 -9.11
C CYS A 79 -6.60 0.47 -10.02
N HIS A 80 -5.97 -0.09 -11.05
CA HIS A 80 -5.01 0.64 -11.89
C HIS A 80 -5.63 1.26 -13.14
N SER A 81 -6.88 0.98 -13.49
CA SER A 81 -7.52 1.65 -14.63
C SER A 81 -7.56 3.16 -14.38
N ALA A 82 -7.30 3.93 -15.43
CA ALA A 82 -7.35 5.38 -15.41
C ALA A 82 -8.32 5.89 -16.46
N ASP A 83 -8.79 7.13 -16.31
CA ASP A 83 -9.63 7.80 -17.28
C ASP A 83 -8.79 8.58 -18.29
N GLU A 84 -9.28 8.68 -19.54
CA GLU A 84 -8.64 9.53 -20.55
C GLU A 84 -8.57 10.97 -20.06
N GLY A 85 -7.35 11.51 -19.96
CA GLY A 85 -7.09 12.86 -19.46
C GLY A 85 -6.43 12.88 -18.08
N ASP A 86 -6.37 11.75 -17.38
CA ASP A 86 -5.55 11.61 -16.18
C ASP A 86 -4.08 11.88 -16.51
N ILE A 87 -3.48 12.75 -15.71
CA ILE A 87 -2.12 13.28 -15.94
C ILE A 87 -1.05 12.18 -15.88
N ASP A 88 -1.33 11.17 -15.07
CA ASP A 88 -0.53 10.00 -14.78
C ASP A 88 -0.95 8.76 -15.59
N GLY A 89 -1.97 8.90 -16.44
CA GLY A 89 -2.48 7.85 -17.31
C GLY A 89 -1.64 7.63 -18.58
N TRP A 90 -1.55 6.37 -19.01
CA TRP A 90 -1.05 5.95 -20.33
C TRP A 90 -1.63 4.60 -20.77
N ASP A 91 -1.50 4.26 -22.05
CA ASP A 91 -1.89 2.94 -22.59
C ASP A 91 -0.80 1.90 -22.31
N HIS A 92 -1.16 0.84 -21.59
CA HIS A 92 -0.30 -0.30 -21.35
C HIS A 92 -0.98 -1.58 -21.84
N GLU A 93 -0.41 -2.19 -22.89
CA GLU A 93 -0.95 -3.41 -23.51
C GLU A 93 -2.46 -3.30 -23.87
N GLY A 94 -2.90 -2.12 -24.32
CA GLY A 94 -4.28 -1.86 -24.74
C GLY A 94 -5.26 -1.56 -23.59
N VAL A 95 -4.75 -1.30 -22.39
CA VAL A 95 -5.53 -0.83 -21.23
C VAL A 95 -4.99 0.53 -20.80
N PHE A 96 -5.86 1.53 -20.70
CA PHE A 96 -5.47 2.83 -20.16
C PHE A 96 -5.38 2.76 -18.63
N MET A 97 -4.19 3.00 -18.07
CA MET A 97 -3.91 2.77 -16.67
C MET A 97 -3.02 3.84 -16.04
N SER A 98 -2.98 3.85 -14.70
CA SER A 98 -2.02 4.57 -13.88
C SER A 98 -1.29 3.62 -12.92
N VAL A 99 -0.02 3.93 -12.60
CA VAL A 99 0.68 3.27 -11.48
C VAL A 99 0.16 3.76 -10.12
N LEU A 100 -0.33 5.00 -10.05
CA LEU A 100 -0.74 5.63 -8.80
C LEU A 100 -2.18 5.26 -8.48
N VAL A 101 -2.36 4.32 -7.56
CA VAL A 101 -3.66 4.05 -6.94
C VAL A 101 -3.85 4.99 -5.76
N THR A 102 -4.80 5.90 -5.87
CA THR A 102 -5.08 6.95 -4.90
C THR A 102 -6.20 6.53 -3.93
N PRO A 103 -6.40 7.24 -2.79
CA PRO A 103 -7.57 7.02 -1.95
C PRO A 103 -8.90 7.19 -2.68
N LYS A 104 -8.92 7.94 -3.80
CA LYS A 104 -10.13 8.15 -4.60
C LYS A 104 -10.53 6.87 -5.35
N ASP A 105 -9.57 6.12 -5.87
CA ASP A 105 -9.81 4.84 -6.55
C ASP A 105 -10.32 3.80 -5.56
N CYS A 106 -9.73 3.76 -4.36
CA CYS A 106 -10.24 2.93 -3.26
C CYS A 106 -11.70 3.25 -2.92
N SER A 107 -12.13 4.51 -3.08
CA SER A 107 -13.47 4.98 -2.71
C SER A 107 -14.58 4.44 -3.61
N GLU A 108 -14.26 3.86 -4.77
CA GLU A 108 -15.26 3.21 -5.62
C GLU A 108 -15.96 2.04 -4.91
N CYS A 109 -15.21 1.31 -4.07
CA CYS A 109 -15.72 0.21 -3.26
C CYS A 109 -15.76 0.54 -1.76
N HIS A 110 -14.81 1.34 -1.26
CA HIS A 110 -14.62 1.64 0.17
C HIS A 110 -15.00 3.08 0.53
N VAL A 111 -16.23 3.47 0.19
CA VAL A 111 -16.75 4.84 0.40
C VAL A 111 -16.63 5.27 1.87
N ARG A 112 -16.99 4.40 2.80
CA ARG A 112 -17.00 4.72 4.24
C ARG A 112 -15.59 4.98 4.76
N GLU A 113 -14.65 4.09 4.49
CA GLU A 113 -13.25 4.22 4.90
C GLU A 113 -12.61 5.46 4.27
N PHE A 114 -12.89 5.74 3.00
CA PHE A 114 -12.43 6.95 2.33
C PHE A 114 -12.95 8.22 3.03
N GLU A 115 -14.25 8.29 3.34
CA GLU A 115 -14.84 9.44 4.03
C GLU A 115 -14.26 9.63 5.45
N GLU A 116 -14.03 8.54 6.17
CA GLU A 116 -13.40 8.57 7.49
C GLU A 116 -11.95 9.07 7.39
N PHE A 117 -11.15 8.51 6.47
CA PHE A 117 -9.74 8.85 6.30
C PHE A 117 -9.53 10.28 5.78
N SER A 118 -10.29 10.70 4.76
CA SER A 118 -10.18 12.01 4.11
C SER A 118 -10.42 13.20 5.05
N ARG A 119 -11.13 12.99 6.16
CA ARG A 119 -11.35 14.02 7.20
C ARG A 119 -10.33 13.95 8.34
N SER A 120 -9.41 12.98 8.31
CA SER A 120 -8.40 12.79 9.35
C SER A 120 -7.21 13.73 9.19
N HIS A 121 -6.42 13.88 10.25
CA HIS A 121 -5.14 14.59 10.18
C HIS A 121 -4.11 13.85 9.30
N HIS A 122 -4.21 12.53 9.14
CA HIS A 122 -3.31 11.78 8.26
C HIS A 122 -3.50 12.15 6.80
N ALA A 123 -4.74 12.34 6.34
CA ALA A 123 -5.01 12.79 4.97
C ALA A 123 -4.47 14.21 4.68
N ARG A 124 -4.24 15.01 5.72
CA ARG A 124 -3.65 16.35 5.65
C ARG A 124 -2.19 16.40 6.10
N ALA A 125 -1.56 15.24 6.35
CA ALA A 125 -0.22 15.20 6.93
C ALA A 125 0.82 15.91 6.06
N GLY A 126 0.65 15.84 4.73
CA GLY A 126 1.52 16.51 3.76
C GLY A 126 1.35 18.02 3.72
N GLU A 127 0.25 18.59 4.24
CA GLU A 127 0.06 20.05 4.28
C GLU A 127 1.09 20.73 5.19
N ILE A 128 1.63 20.01 6.18
CA ILE A 128 2.71 20.54 7.03
C ILE A 128 3.94 20.92 6.20
N ILE A 129 4.15 20.26 5.06
CA ILE A 129 5.32 20.46 4.21
C ILE A 129 5.29 21.84 3.56
N MET A 130 4.10 22.37 3.30
CA MET A 130 3.88 23.71 2.76
C MET A 130 3.65 24.76 3.87
N SER A 131 3.83 24.40 5.14
CA SER A 131 3.73 25.34 6.25
C SER A 131 5.04 26.11 6.46
N LEU A 132 4.95 27.33 7.01
CA LEU A 132 6.11 28.16 7.36
C LEU A 132 7.08 27.44 8.30
N ASP A 133 6.56 26.54 9.15
CA ASP A 133 7.34 25.76 10.11
C ASP A 133 8.22 24.71 9.42
N ASN A 134 7.80 24.21 8.25
CA ASN A 134 8.59 23.27 7.45
C ASN A 134 9.53 23.95 6.44
N VAL A 135 9.24 25.19 6.02
CA VAL A 135 10.18 25.97 5.19
C VAL A 135 11.54 26.05 5.88
N LEU A 136 11.58 26.27 7.20
CA LEU A 136 12.85 26.26 7.93
C LEU A 136 13.51 24.87 7.91
N ALA A 137 12.75 23.78 8.01
CA ALA A 137 13.31 22.43 7.96
C ALA A 137 13.89 22.10 6.57
N ILE A 138 13.20 22.47 5.48
CA ILE A 138 13.71 22.27 4.12
C ILE A 138 14.91 23.18 3.86
N GLU A 139 14.78 24.50 4.06
CA GLU A 139 15.82 25.47 3.70
C GLU A 139 17.04 25.43 4.62
N ALA A 140 16.89 25.06 5.90
CA ALA A 140 18.00 25.01 6.84
C ALA A 140 18.64 23.62 6.95
N ALA A 141 17.90 22.54 6.72
CA ALA A 141 18.44 21.19 6.79
C ALA A 141 18.81 20.61 5.43
N SER A 142 18.22 21.10 4.33
CA SER A 142 18.56 20.66 2.97
C SER A 142 19.48 21.67 2.27
N THR A 143 20.16 21.23 1.22
CA THR A 143 20.87 22.16 0.33
C THR A 143 19.90 22.74 -0.71
N PRO A 144 20.14 23.97 -1.23
CA PRO A 144 19.23 24.64 -2.17
C PRO A 144 18.82 23.81 -3.40
N ASP A 145 19.69 22.88 -3.82
CA ASP A 145 19.51 22.09 -5.03
C ASP A 145 19.17 20.61 -4.75
N ASN A 146 19.09 20.21 -3.47
CA ASN A 146 18.86 18.82 -3.09
C ASN A 146 18.07 18.72 -1.77
N PRO A 147 16.76 18.43 -1.85
CA PRO A 147 15.89 18.22 -0.69
C PRO A 147 16.01 16.80 -0.10
N ALA A 148 17.15 16.11 -0.28
CA ALA A 148 17.34 14.73 0.20
C ALA A 148 17.01 14.55 1.68
N ASP A 149 17.29 15.52 2.54
CA ASP A 149 16.99 15.42 3.97
C ASP A 149 15.47 15.43 4.25
N ALA A 150 14.70 16.19 3.46
CA ALA A 150 13.25 16.17 3.53
C ALA A 150 12.69 14.87 2.96
N ILE A 151 13.18 14.44 1.78
CA ILE A 151 12.77 13.20 1.09
C ILE A 151 13.00 11.98 2.00
N ASN A 152 14.20 11.82 2.55
CA ASN A 152 14.58 10.67 3.38
C ASN A 152 14.16 10.82 4.85
N GLY A 153 13.60 11.97 5.23
CA GLY A 153 13.20 12.29 6.59
C GLY A 153 11.69 12.46 6.72
N CYS A 154 11.26 13.72 6.77
CA CYS A 154 9.87 14.08 7.09
C CYS A 154 8.86 13.45 6.11
N TRP A 155 9.20 13.41 4.83
CA TRP A 155 8.31 13.03 3.74
C TRP A 155 7.99 11.53 3.67
N GLN A 156 8.87 10.69 4.23
CA GLN A 156 8.63 9.25 4.40
C GLN A 156 7.38 8.96 5.23
N CYS A 157 7.10 9.82 6.21
CA CYS A 157 5.97 9.65 7.13
C CYS A 157 4.81 10.59 6.83
N HIS A 158 5.08 11.83 6.39
CA HIS A 158 4.06 12.85 6.16
C HIS A 158 3.52 12.89 4.73
N GLY A 159 4.16 12.22 3.77
CA GLY A 159 3.80 12.26 2.36
C GLY A 159 4.48 13.39 1.59
N THR A 160 4.19 13.52 0.29
CA THR A 160 4.71 14.55 -0.62
C THR A 160 3.64 14.97 -1.61
N ILE A 161 3.85 16.10 -2.29
CA ILE A 161 3.13 16.39 -3.53
C ILE A 161 3.84 15.62 -4.64
N ILE A 162 3.19 14.57 -5.15
CA ILE A 162 3.69 13.81 -6.29
C ILE A 162 3.67 14.73 -7.51
N ASP A 163 4.81 14.87 -8.18
CA ASP A 163 4.97 15.67 -9.39
C ASP A 163 5.59 14.84 -10.52
N PHE A 164 5.51 15.34 -11.74
CA PHE A 164 6.08 14.70 -12.92
C PHE A 164 7.34 15.43 -13.37
N GLU A 165 8.29 14.70 -13.94
CA GLU A 165 9.41 15.33 -14.62
C GLU A 165 8.88 16.18 -15.79
N ARG A 166 9.43 17.39 -15.95
CA ARG A 166 9.05 18.31 -17.02
C ARG A 166 10.25 18.71 -17.86
N ASP A 167 10.03 18.87 -19.15
CA ASP A 167 11.04 19.35 -20.08
C ASP A 167 11.20 20.89 -20.03
N GLU A 168 12.05 21.44 -20.91
CA GLU A 168 12.30 22.88 -21.01
C GLU A 168 11.06 23.71 -21.40
N ASN A 169 10.02 23.07 -21.96
CA ASN A 169 8.75 23.68 -22.34
C ASN A 169 7.69 23.54 -21.23
N GLY A 170 8.00 22.82 -20.14
CA GLY A 170 7.08 22.51 -19.06
C GLY A 170 6.14 21.34 -19.34
N GLU A 171 6.35 20.60 -20.42
CA GLU A 171 5.58 19.40 -20.76
C GLU A 171 6.06 18.20 -19.95
N ILE A 172 5.15 17.27 -19.63
CA ILE A 172 5.51 16.05 -18.88
C ILE A 172 6.41 15.17 -19.74
N VAL A 173 7.57 14.82 -19.19
CA VAL A 173 8.47 13.86 -19.80
C VAL A 173 7.78 12.50 -19.83
N ARG A 174 7.71 11.92 -21.02
CA ARG A 174 7.16 10.58 -21.27
C ARG A 174 8.23 9.69 -21.89
N THR A 175 8.29 8.44 -21.47
CA THR A 175 9.36 7.50 -21.86
C THR A 175 8.81 6.14 -22.30
N GLY A 176 9.68 5.36 -22.96
CA GLY A 176 9.34 4.03 -23.46
C GLY A 176 8.47 4.06 -24.71
N LYS A 177 8.12 2.87 -25.20
CA LYS A 177 7.29 2.72 -26.42
C LYS A 177 5.83 3.12 -26.20
N GLU A 178 5.39 3.10 -24.95
CA GLU A 178 4.02 3.36 -24.53
C GLU A 178 3.80 4.81 -24.05
N ASN A 179 4.82 5.67 -24.12
CA ASN A 179 4.75 7.06 -23.66
C ASN A 179 4.31 7.20 -22.19
N ARG A 180 4.86 6.36 -21.32
CA ARG A 180 4.60 6.38 -19.89
C ARG A 180 5.10 7.68 -19.26
N PRO A 181 4.29 8.41 -18.46
CA PRO A 181 4.73 9.62 -17.78
C PRO A 181 5.78 9.30 -16.71
N VAL A 182 6.80 10.16 -16.62
CA VAL A 182 7.89 10.00 -15.65
C VAL A 182 7.57 10.80 -14.40
N ILE A 183 7.41 10.10 -13.28
CA ILE A 183 7.21 10.72 -11.98
C ILE A 183 8.56 11.27 -11.49
N ASN A 184 8.55 12.49 -10.96
CA ASN A 184 9.74 13.14 -10.44
C ASN A 184 10.26 12.38 -9.22
N SER A 185 11.49 11.85 -9.32
CA SER A 185 12.11 11.04 -8.27
C SER A 185 12.32 11.78 -6.95
N ASN A 186 12.30 13.11 -6.97
CA ASN A 186 12.36 13.91 -5.74
C ASN A 186 11.01 13.97 -5.00
N THR A 187 9.95 13.42 -5.58
CA THR A 187 8.60 13.45 -5.02
C THR A 187 7.99 12.06 -4.85
N TRP A 188 8.51 11.03 -5.53
CA TRP A 188 8.01 9.67 -5.46
C TRP A 188 8.94 8.63 -6.13
N PRO A 189 9.00 7.37 -5.67
CA PRO A 189 8.48 6.93 -4.37
C PRO A 189 9.26 7.64 -3.26
N ASN A 190 8.60 7.98 -2.16
CA ASN A 190 9.28 8.48 -0.97
C ASN A 190 10.04 7.31 -0.34
N SER A 191 11.09 6.79 -0.98
CA SER A 191 11.91 5.66 -0.50
C SER A 191 13.34 5.77 -0.99
#